data_AF-A0A969Q9A6-F1
#
_entry.id   AF-A0A969Q9A6-F1
#
_cell.length_a   1.000
_cell.length_b   1.000
_cell.length_c   1.000
_cell.angle_alpha   90.00
_cell.angle_beta   90.00
_cell.angle_gamma   90.00
#
_symmetry.space_group_name_H-M   'P 1'
#
loop_
_entity.id
_entity.type
_entity.pdbx_description
1 polymer ?
#
loop_
_entity_poly.entity_id
_entity_poly.type
_entity_poly.pdbx_seq_one_letter_code
_entity_poly.pdbx_strand_id
1 'polypeptide(L)'
;MKKLVSVYLAIALLHSVPITVRSQKSLDPIERVVSAGLMTRDATGNFNADSLLSRAELASLLVKTFDLDKRKTAQKPDIDLPDVPKSHWAYNPIQIVLKTGTMAGYRDGMFFPNQRVTRAEALAIFAQAYGVFQFPDTTISEILAKYPDAGEIPNWARKSMATALYEGFVNLESGTNRINPLKPITRGDIAYALAKYLERQLRPTPFPFPDDRPPNRGAGRAKL
;
A
#
# COMPACT_ATOMS: atom_id res chain seq x y z
N MET A 1 -56.53 -28.70 -38.01
CA MET A 1 -55.26 -28.26 -38.64
C MET A 1 -54.35 -27.69 -37.55
N LYS A 2 -53.18 -28.34 -37.32
CA LYS A 2 -51.87 -27.82 -36.84
C LYS A 2 -51.90 -26.76 -35.68
N LYS A 3 -51.24 -26.92 -34.51
CA LYS A 3 -49.86 -27.37 -34.26
C LYS A 3 -49.64 -27.81 -32.79
N LEU A 4 -48.72 -28.77 -32.62
CA LEU A 4 -48.00 -29.17 -31.41
C LEU A 4 -47.07 -28.06 -30.88
N VAL A 5 -46.90 -27.96 -29.55
CA VAL A 5 -45.64 -27.62 -28.83
C VAL A 5 -45.78 -28.19 -27.39
N SER A 6 -45.29 -29.39 -27.08
CA SER A 6 -43.91 -29.80 -26.70
C SER A 6 -43.48 -29.38 -25.29
N VAL A 7 -43.38 -30.40 -24.43
CA VAL A 7 -42.87 -30.43 -23.06
C VAL A 7 -41.35 -30.21 -23.07
N TYR A 8 -40.82 -29.38 -22.17
CA TYR A 8 -39.42 -29.47 -21.75
C TYR A 8 -39.31 -29.37 -20.22
N LEU A 9 -39.02 -30.53 -19.63
CA LEU A 9 -38.63 -30.74 -18.24
C LEU A 9 -37.15 -30.37 -18.12
N ALA A 10 -36.83 -29.27 -17.42
CA ALA A 10 -35.45 -28.88 -17.14
C ALA A 10 -34.93 -29.68 -15.93
N ILE A 11 -34.17 -30.73 -16.18
CA ILE A 11 -33.41 -31.45 -15.16
C ILE A 11 -32.15 -30.64 -14.85
N ALA A 12 -32.14 -29.94 -13.71
CA ALA A 12 -30.96 -29.27 -13.20
C ALA A 12 -29.99 -30.30 -12.60
N LEU A 13 -29.01 -30.73 -13.38
CA LEU A 13 -27.87 -31.52 -12.89
C LEU A 13 -26.89 -30.61 -12.15
N LEU A 14 -27.03 -30.57 -10.81
CA LEU A 14 -26.04 -30.07 -9.86
C LEU A 14 -24.78 -30.94 -9.94
N HIS A 15 -23.88 -30.61 -10.88
CA HIS A 15 -22.50 -31.10 -10.79
C HIS A 15 -21.78 -30.22 -9.77
N SER A 16 -21.68 -30.74 -8.55
CA SER A 16 -20.78 -30.27 -7.51
C SER A 16 -19.34 -30.30 -8.04
N VAL A 17 -18.88 -29.17 -8.58
CA VAL A 17 -17.46 -28.98 -8.87
C VAL A 17 -16.75 -28.94 -7.51
N PRO A 18 -15.83 -29.87 -7.21
CA PRO A 18 -15.05 -29.77 -5.99
C PRO A 18 -14.21 -28.50 -6.10
N ILE A 19 -14.50 -27.49 -5.28
CA ILE A 19 -13.60 -26.36 -5.07
C ILE A 19 -12.37 -26.95 -4.41
N THR A 20 -11.35 -27.30 -5.20
CA THR A 20 -10.03 -27.58 -4.65
C THR A 20 -9.53 -26.27 -4.07
N VAL A 21 -9.65 -26.11 -2.76
CA VAL A 21 -8.92 -25.08 -2.00
C VAL A 21 -7.45 -25.44 -2.17
N ARG A 22 -6.80 -24.89 -3.20
CA ARG A 22 -5.36 -24.97 -3.39
C ARG A 22 -4.76 -24.45 -2.09
N SER A 23 -4.08 -25.33 -1.35
CA SER A 23 -3.28 -24.96 -0.18
C SER A 23 -2.40 -23.79 -0.58
N GLN A 24 -2.81 -22.57 -0.22
CA GLN A 24 -2.01 -21.37 -0.43
C GLN A 24 -0.88 -21.46 0.59
N LYS A 25 0.18 -22.20 0.25
CA LYS A 25 1.48 -21.99 0.88
C LYS A 25 1.72 -20.48 0.86
N SER A 26 1.81 -19.86 2.04
CA SER A 26 2.13 -18.43 2.13
C SER A 26 3.43 -18.21 1.39
N LEU A 27 3.37 -17.45 0.29
CA LEU A 27 4.58 -17.12 -0.45
C LEU A 27 5.51 -16.33 0.47
N ASP A 28 6.81 -16.56 0.31
CA ASP A 28 7.82 -15.64 0.84
C ASP A 28 7.50 -14.21 0.38
N PRO A 29 7.66 -13.18 1.24
CA PRO A 29 7.31 -11.80 0.88
C PRO A 29 7.94 -11.31 -0.42
N ILE A 30 9.21 -11.65 -0.68
CA ILE A 30 9.91 -11.24 -1.90
C ILE A 30 9.26 -11.90 -3.11
N GLU A 31 9.00 -13.20 -3.03
CA GLU A 31 8.39 -13.93 -4.14
C GLU A 31 6.98 -13.42 -4.45
N ARG A 32 6.23 -13.03 -3.43
CA ARG A 32 4.89 -12.42 -3.61
C ARG A 32 4.96 -11.13 -4.41
N VAL A 33 5.85 -10.20 -4.05
CA VAL A 33 5.92 -8.89 -4.71
C VAL A 33 6.54 -8.98 -6.11
N VAL A 34 7.43 -9.94 -6.33
CA VAL A 34 7.99 -10.23 -7.66
C VAL A 34 6.94 -10.85 -8.57
N SER A 35 6.18 -11.84 -8.08
CA SER A 35 5.07 -12.47 -8.82
C SER A 35 3.95 -11.48 -9.13
N ALA A 36 3.68 -10.52 -8.24
CA ALA A 36 2.74 -9.43 -8.50
C ALA A 36 3.29 -8.35 -9.45
N GLY A 37 4.55 -8.47 -9.86
CA GLY A 37 5.23 -7.52 -10.72
C GLY A 37 5.50 -6.16 -10.07
N LEU A 38 5.38 -6.01 -8.74
CA LEU A 38 5.60 -4.74 -8.04
C LEU A 38 7.09 -4.43 -7.84
N MET A 39 7.90 -5.45 -7.61
CA MET A 39 9.37 -5.33 -7.51
C MET A 39 10.03 -6.38 -8.40
N THR A 40 11.29 -6.15 -8.76
CA THR A 40 12.03 -7.02 -9.69
C THR A 40 13.33 -7.52 -9.06
N ARG A 41 13.80 -8.66 -9.59
CA ARG A 41 15.18 -9.13 -9.41
C ARG A 41 16.08 -8.47 -10.45
N ASP A 42 17.37 -8.43 -10.19
CA ASP A 42 18.36 -7.97 -11.17
C ASP A 42 18.59 -9.02 -12.29
N ALA A 43 19.49 -8.69 -13.23
CA ALA A 43 19.81 -9.56 -14.37
C ALA A 43 20.39 -10.93 -13.98
N THR A 44 20.89 -11.07 -12.75
CA THR A 44 21.44 -12.32 -12.21
C THR A 44 20.42 -13.10 -11.36
N GLY A 45 19.19 -12.59 -11.22
CA GLY A 45 18.14 -13.20 -10.42
C GLY A 45 18.17 -12.82 -8.93
N ASN A 46 19.09 -11.96 -8.51
CA ASN A 46 19.19 -11.51 -7.12
C ASN A 46 18.18 -10.39 -6.84
N PHE A 47 17.52 -10.45 -5.69
CA PHE A 47 16.56 -9.40 -5.28
C PHE A 47 17.26 -8.18 -4.63
N ASN A 48 18.46 -8.41 -4.08
CA ASN A 48 19.26 -7.43 -3.36
C ASN A 48 18.50 -6.81 -2.18
N ALA A 49 17.94 -7.66 -1.32
CA ALA A 49 17.04 -7.28 -0.22
C ALA A 49 17.63 -6.20 0.69
N ASP A 50 18.93 -6.23 0.96
CA ASP A 50 19.60 -5.28 1.85
C ASP A 50 19.90 -3.91 1.20
N SER A 51 19.62 -3.74 -0.09
CA SER A 51 19.87 -2.45 -0.75
C SER A 51 18.94 -1.38 -0.21
N LEU A 52 19.47 -0.18 0.00
CA LEU A 52 18.73 0.94 0.55
C LEU A 52 17.86 1.62 -0.50
N LEU A 53 16.63 1.99 -0.13
CA LEU A 53 15.74 2.73 -1.02
C LEU A 53 16.04 4.23 -1.03
N SER A 54 15.98 4.81 -2.23
CA SER A 54 15.89 6.25 -2.45
C SER A 54 14.45 6.75 -2.44
N ARG A 55 14.27 8.08 -2.29
CA ARG A 55 12.97 8.75 -2.39
C ARG A 55 12.31 8.54 -3.76
N ALA A 56 13.08 8.56 -4.84
CA ALA A 56 12.57 8.34 -6.19
C ALA A 56 12.05 6.91 -6.42
N GLU A 57 12.76 5.91 -5.88
CA GLU A 57 12.32 4.51 -5.92
C GLU A 57 11.05 4.30 -5.11
N LEU A 58 10.99 4.87 -3.90
CA LEU A 58 9.78 4.82 -3.08
C LEU A 58 8.60 5.47 -3.82
N ALA A 59 8.77 6.67 -4.40
CA ALA A 59 7.71 7.34 -5.15
C ALA A 59 7.17 6.46 -6.30
N SER A 60 8.08 5.88 -7.09
CA SER A 60 7.73 4.99 -8.21
C SER A 60 6.96 3.76 -7.76
N LEU A 61 7.37 3.16 -6.65
CA LEU A 61 6.71 2.00 -6.08
C LEU A 61 5.30 2.33 -5.59
N LEU A 62 5.12 3.47 -4.92
CA LEU A 62 3.82 3.90 -4.40
C LEU A 62 2.83 4.23 -5.51
N VAL A 63 3.28 4.92 -6.56
CA VAL A 63 2.45 5.22 -7.74
C VAL A 63 1.91 3.94 -8.35
N LYS A 64 2.80 2.98 -8.60
CA LYS A 64 2.45 1.68 -9.17
C LYS A 64 1.55 0.85 -8.26
N THR A 65 1.81 0.87 -6.95
CA THR A 65 1.09 0.01 -5.99
C THR A 65 -0.34 0.49 -5.74
N PHE A 66 -0.54 1.80 -5.71
CA PHE A 66 -1.81 2.41 -5.29
C PHE A 66 -2.54 3.14 -6.42
N ASP A 67 -2.12 2.92 -7.67
CA ASP A 67 -2.67 3.55 -8.87
C ASP A 67 -2.83 5.07 -8.68
N LEU A 68 -1.79 5.72 -8.14
CA LEU A 68 -1.88 7.13 -7.74
C LEU A 68 -2.11 8.06 -8.94
N ASP A 69 -1.65 7.66 -10.12
CA ASP A 69 -1.86 8.33 -11.41
C ASP A 69 -3.33 8.39 -11.83
N LYS A 70 -4.15 7.43 -11.38
CA LYS A 70 -5.58 7.38 -11.68
C LYS A 70 -6.42 8.30 -10.78
N ARG A 71 -5.81 8.88 -9.74
CA ARG A 71 -6.51 9.81 -8.83
C ARG A 71 -6.73 11.14 -9.54
N LYS A 72 -7.90 11.77 -9.33
CA LYS A 72 -8.20 13.11 -9.89
C LYS A 72 -7.14 14.15 -9.55
N THR A 73 -6.55 14.05 -8.35
CA THR A 73 -5.50 14.96 -7.89
C THR A 73 -4.20 14.86 -8.69
N ALA A 74 -3.92 13.74 -9.36
CA ALA A 74 -2.75 13.58 -10.23
C ALA A 74 -2.82 14.44 -11.51
N GLN A 75 -4.01 14.93 -11.87
CA GLN A 75 -4.24 15.78 -13.05
C GLN A 75 -3.91 17.26 -12.81
N LYS A 76 -3.50 17.63 -11.60
CA LYS A 76 -3.00 18.98 -11.31
C LYS A 76 -1.76 19.30 -12.17
N PRO A 77 -1.47 20.58 -12.43
CA PRO A 77 -0.22 20.98 -13.08
C PRO A 77 1.00 20.43 -12.32
N ASP A 78 2.05 20.13 -13.08
CA ASP A 78 3.32 19.73 -12.50
C ASP A 78 3.92 20.87 -11.66
N ILE A 79 4.63 20.49 -10.60
CA ILE A 79 5.34 21.39 -9.71
C ILE A 79 6.76 21.53 -10.24
N ASP A 80 7.28 22.76 -10.28
CA ASP A 80 8.67 22.98 -10.67
C ASP A 80 9.62 22.42 -9.60
N LEU A 81 10.57 21.59 -10.04
CA LEU A 81 11.52 20.88 -9.18
C LEU A 81 12.93 21.05 -9.77
N PRO A 82 13.76 21.95 -9.22
CA PRO A 82 15.07 22.24 -9.79
C PRO A 82 16.00 21.02 -9.86
N ASP A 83 15.84 20.06 -8.95
CA ASP A 83 16.65 18.84 -8.85
C ASP A 83 16.04 17.61 -9.53
N VAL A 84 14.89 17.77 -10.20
CA VAL A 84 14.21 16.70 -10.94
C VAL A 84 13.89 17.17 -12.36
N PRO A 85 14.87 17.14 -13.29
CA PRO A 85 14.61 17.49 -14.68
C PRO A 85 13.62 16.52 -15.32
N LYS A 86 12.91 16.96 -16.38
CA LYS A 86 11.94 16.12 -17.11
C LYS A 86 12.53 14.83 -17.69
N SER A 87 13.85 14.79 -17.92
CA SER A 87 14.58 13.60 -18.37
C SER A 87 14.88 12.61 -17.26
N HIS A 88 14.68 12.97 -15.98
CA HIS A 88 14.89 12.07 -14.86
C HIS A 88 13.88 10.91 -14.93
N TRP A 89 14.37 9.67 -14.81
CA TRP A 89 13.55 8.46 -14.94
C TRP A 89 12.32 8.44 -14.01
N ALA A 90 12.45 9.03 -12.83
CA ALA A 90 11.38 9.14 -11.83
C ALA A 90 10.58 10.45 -11.90
N TYR A 91 10.76 11.29 -12.92
CA TYR A 91 10.07 12.59 -13.01
C TYR A 91 8.55 12.42 -12.85
N ASN A 92 7.93 11.56 -13.66
CA ASN A 92 6.48 11.34 -13.61
C ASN A 92 6.01 10.80 -12.24
N PRO A 93 6.60 9.73 -11.68
CA PRO A 93 6.23 9.28 -10.35
C PRO A 93 6.37 10.34 -9.26
N ILE A 94 7.44 11.13 -9.29
CA ILE A 94 7.68 12.21 -8.32
C ILE A 94 6.58 13.27 -8.41
N GLN A 95 6.25 13.72 -9.63
CA GLN A 95 5.15 14.65 -9.84
C GLN A 95 3.84 14.11 -9.30
N ILE A 96 3.54 12.82 -9.53
CA ILE A 96 2.30 12.20 -9.05
C ILE A 96 2.24 12.20 -7.53
N VAL A 97 3.27 11.71 -6.82
CA VAL A 97 3.23 11.65 -5.34
C VAL A 97 3.14 13.02 -4.68
N LEU A 98 3.69 14.07 -5.31
CA LEU A 98 3.54 15.44 -4.85
C LEU A 98 2.11 15.97 -5.10
N LYS A 99 1.58 15.78 -6.31
CA LYS A 99 0.22 16.23 -6.68
C LYS A 99 -0.88 15.54 -5.88
N THR A 100 -0.69 14.26 -5.54
CA THR A 100 -1.60 13.49 -4.70
C THR A 100 -1.41 13.77 -3.20
N GLY A 101 -0.37 14.52 -2.81
CA GLY A 101 -0.04 14.80 -1.41
C GLY A 101 0.44 13.56 -0.64
N THR A 102 0.85 12.51 -1.35
CA THR A 102 1.37 11.28 -0.76
C THR A 102 2.78 11.47 -0.23
N MET A 103 3.60 12.28 -0.91
CA MET A 103 4.89 12.73 -0.42
C MET A 103 4.94 14.25 -0.47
N ALA A 104 5.77 14.83 0.39
CA ALA A 104 6.11 16.25 0.34
C ALA A 104 7.54 16.44 -0.21
N GLY A 105 7.73 17.51 -0.97
CA GLY A 105 9.06 18.07 -1.22
C GLY A 105 9.59 18.78 0.03
N TYR A 106 10.78 19.35 -0.09
CA TYR A 106 11.40 20.13 0.99
C TYR A 106 11.17 21.63 0.79
N ARG A 107 11.52 22.41 1.82
CA ARG A 107 11.64 23.86 1.70
C ARG A 107 12.57 24.16 0.51
N ASP A 108 12.20 25.14 -0.30
CA ASP A 108 12.90 25.56 -1.53
C ASP A 108 12.60 24.74 -2.80
N GLY A 109 11.55 23.91 -2.79
CA GLY A 109 11.06 23.24 -4.01
C GLY A 109 11.91 22.07 -4.47
N MET A 110 12.79 21.54 -3.61
CA MET A 110 13.63 20.37 -3.90
C MET A 110 12.93 19.07 -3.52
N PHE A 111 13.25 17.97 -4.21
CA PHE A 111 12.72 16.64 -3.88
C PHE A 111 13.77 15.68 -3.28
N PHE A 112 15.04 15.87 -3.61
CA PHE A 112 16.19 15.00 -3.35
C PHE A 112 15.96 13.54 -3.78
N PRO A 113 15.83 13.25 -5.09
CA PRO A 113 15.41 11.95 -5.59
C PRO A 113 16.33 10.79 -5.15
N ASN A 114 17.63 11.06 -5.01
CA ASN A 114 18.64 10.06 -4.63
C ASN A 114 18.83 9.90 -3.12
N GLN A 115 18.20 10.75 -2.31
CA GLN A 115 18.33 10.69 -0.86
C GLN A 115 17.71 9.38 -0.34
N ARG A 116 18.41 8.73 0.60
CA ARG A 116 17.89 7.56 1.31
C ARG A 116 16.81 7.96 2.29
N VAL A 117 15.82 7.09 2.46
CA VAL A 117 14.71 7.30 3.41
C VAL A 117 14.86 6.38 4.61
N THR A 118 14.48 6.88 5.77
CA THR A 118 14.42 6.07 7.00
C THR A 118 13.23 5.11 6.97
N ARG A 119 13.27 4.09 7.82
CA ARG A 119 12.17 3.12 7.99
C ARG A 119 10.87 3.82 8.38
N ALA A 120 10.91 4.73 9.36
CA ALA A 120 9.74 5.49 9.77
C ALA A 120 9.19 6.37 8.64
N GLU A 121 10.04 7.06 7.88
CA GLU A 121 9.60 7.87 6.75
C GLU A 121 8.89 7.04 5.70
N ALA A 122 9.54 5.97 5.22
CA ALA A 122 9.01 5.17 4.13
C ALA A 122 7.71 4.45 4.51
N LEU A 123 7.63 3.89 5.72
CA LEU A 123 6.44 3.17 6.19
C LEU A 123 5.30 4.14 6.55
N ALA A 124 5.59 5.34 7.04
CA ALA A 124 4.58 6.36 7.25
C ALA A 124 3.98 6.86 5.92
N ILE A 125 4.82 7.08 4.91
CA ILE A 125 4.38 7.48 3.56
C ILE A 125 3.59 6.33 2.90
N PHE A 126 4.04 5.08 3.07
CA PHE A 126 3.30 3.91 2.61
C PHE A 126 1.89 3.86 3.21
N ALA A 127 1.76 4.06 4.53
CA ALA A 127 0.46 4.13 5.20
C ALA A 127 -0.38 5.34 4.74
N GLN A 128 0.24 6.47 4.38
CA GLN A 128 -0.47 7.61 3.77
C GLN A 128 -1.03 7.27 2.39
N ALA A 129 -0.28 6.54 1.57
CA ALA A 129 -0.72 6.09 0.25
C ALA A 129 -1.87 5.06 0.35
N TYR A 130 -1.77 4.15 1.33
CA TYR A 130 -2.77 3.13 1.67
C TYR A 130 -4.05 3.74 2.25
N GLY A 131 -3.91 4.69 3.18
CA GLY A 131 -5.00 5.30 3.94
C GLY A 131 -4.72 5.24 5.44
N VAL A 132 -4.51 6.41 6.07
CA VAL A 132 -4.21 6.50 7.51
C VAL A 132 -5.49 6.37 8.33
N PHE A 133 -5.50 5.45 9.29
CA PHE A 133 -6.64 5.28 10.17
C PHE A 133 -6.74 6.47 11.15
N GLN A 134 -7.96 6.91 11.40
CA GLN A 134 -8.23 8.06 12.27
C GLN A 134 -8.32 7.63 13.73
N PHE A 135 -7.29 6.92 14.21
CA PHE A 135 -7.20 6.51 15.60
C PHE A 135 -7.20 7.72 16.55
N PRO A 136 -7.90 7.63 17.71
CA PRO A 136 -7.68 8.55 18.81
C PRO A 136 -6.23 8.50 19.30
N ASP A 137 -5.74 9.60 19.88
CA ASP A 137 -4.36 9.70 20.37
C ASP A 137 -4.03 8.65 21.45
N THR A 138 -5.03 8.24 22.23
CA THR A 138 -4.91 7.15 23.22
C THR A 138 -4.60 5.82 22.53
N THR A 139 -5.35 5.44 21.50
CA THR A 139 -5.12 4.23 20.71
C THR A 139 -3.77 4.26 19.99
N ILE A 140 -3.36 5.41 19.45
CA ILE A 140 -2.02 5.59 18.88
C ILE A 140 -0.95 5.29 19.94
N SER A 141 -1.11 5.85 21.14
CA SER A 141 -0.17 5.66 22.24
C SER A 141 -0.10 4.20 22.69
N GLU A 142 -1.24 3.51 22.81
CA GLU A 142 -1.33 2.09 23.15
C GLU A 142 -0.67 1.18 22.11
N ILE A 143 -0.87 1.44 20.81
CA ILE A 143 -0.20 0.70 19.74
C ILE A 143 1.31 0.90 19.84
N LEU A 144 1.76 2.14 19.95
CA LEU A 144 3.18 2.49 19.92
C LEU A 144 3.93 2.03 21.18
N ALA A 145 3.27 1.99 22.34
CA ALA A 145 3.87 1.55 23.61
C ALA A 145 4.37 0.09 23.58
N LYS A 146 3.92 -0.73 22.62
CA LYS A 146 4.36 -2.12 22.44
C LYS A 146 5.79 -2.25 21.90
N TYR A 147 6.36 -1.16 21.38
CA TYR A 147 7.65 -1.17 20.70
C TYR A 147 8.68 -0.35 21.50
N PRO A 148 9.81 -0.94 21.91
CA PRO A 148 10.78 -0.28 22.79
C PRO A 148 11.34 1.04 22.27
N ASP A 149 11.35 1.21 20.95
CA ASP A 149 11.96 2.33 20.24
C ASP A 149 10.93 3.26 19.57
N ALA A 150 9.66 3.15 19.93
CA ALA A 150 8.62 4.03 19.39
C ALA A 150 8.79 5.52 19.77
N GLY A 151 9.62 5.82 20.78
CA GLY A 151 10.04 7.18 21.11
C GLY A 151 10.91 7.84 20.03
N GLU A 152 11.58 7.05 19.19
CA GLU A 152 12.42 7.55 18.08
C GLU A 152 11.59 7.88 16.82
N ILE A 153 10.29 7.57 16.80
CA ILE A 153 9.41 7.88 15.65
C ILE A 153 9.12 9.39 15.60
N PRO A 154 9.43 10.08 14.49
CA PRO A 154 9.12 11.49 14.33
C PRO A 154 7.64 11.80 14.54
N ASN A 155 7.32 12.92 15.20
CA ASN A 155 5.94 13.29 15.56
C ASN A 155 4.97 13.24 14.38
N TRP A 156 5.38 13.75 13.21
CA TRP A 156 4.57 13.76 12.00
C TRP A 156 4.24 12.34 11.48
N ALA A 157 5.09 11.35 11.79
CA ALA A 157 4.97 9.98 11.31
C ALA A 157 4.15 9.09 12.27
N ARG A 158 3.94 9.50 13.52
CA ARG A 158 3.39 8.62 14.59
C ARG A 158 2.05 7.99 14.23
N LYS A 159 1.11 8.79 13.70
CA LYS A 159 -0.23 8.30 13.32
C LYS A 159 -0.17 7.28 12.18
N SER A 160 0.61 7.60 11.15
CA SER A 160 0.82 6.70 10.00
C SER A 160 1.56 5.42 10.41
N MET A 161 2.57 5.54 11.27
CA MET A 161 3.30 4.39 11.81
C MET A 161 2.40 3.50 12.67
N ALA A 162 1.53 4.07 13.50
CA ALA A 162 0.55 3.29 14.25
C ALA A 162 -0.38 2.50 13.30
N THR A 163 -0.81 3.11 12.19
CA THR A 163 -1.57 2.38 11.14
C THR A 163 -0.75 1.26 10.53
N ALA A 164 0.51 1.51 10.12
CA ALA A 164 1.38 0.50 9.52
C ALA A 164 1.66 -0.67 10.48
N LEU A 165 1.86 -0.40 11.77
CA LEU A 165 2.10 -1.41 12.81
C LEU A 165 0.83 -2.22 13.07
N TYR A 166 -0.33 -1.56 13.18
CA TYR A 166 -1.62 -2.22 13.35
C TYR A 166 -1.94 -3.14 12.17
N GLU A 167 -1.69 -2.68 10.95
CA GLU A 167 -1.92 -3.44 9.72
C GLU A 167 -0.91 -4.59 9.52
N GLY A 168 0.18 -4.61 10.29
CA GLY A 168 1.24 -5.60 10.19
C GLY A 168 2.17 -5.37 8.99
N PHE A 169 2.27 -4.13 8.49
CA PHE A 169 3.15 -3.76 7.37
C PHE A 169 4.61 -3.58 7.77
N VAL A 170 4.92 -3.58 9.07
CA VAL A 170 6.28 -3.38 9.58
C VAL A 170 6.87 -4.71 10.00
N ASN A 171 7.96 -5.12 9.36
CA ASN A 171 8.79 -6.21 9.87
C ASN A 171 9.62 -5.72 11.06
N LEU A 172 9.62 -6.48 12.15
CA LEU A 172 10.30 -6.10 13.40
C LEU A 172 11.60 -6.90 13.55
N GLU A 173 12.55 -6.33 14.27
CA GLU A 173 13.78 -7.03 14.62
C GLU A 173 13.50 -8.22 15.54
N SER A 174 13.91 -9.42 15.11
CA SER A 174 13.68 -10.67 15.83
C SER A 174 14.28 -10.63 17.24
N GLY A 175 13.50 -11.04 18.24
CA GLY A 175 13.95 -11.13 19.63
C GLY A 175 13.92 -9.81 20.42
N THR A 176 13.88 -8.65 19.75
CA THR A 176 13.86 -7.33 20.42
C THR A 176 12.55 -6.57 20.20
N ASN A 177 11.74 -6.98 19.22
CA ASN A 177 10.50 -6.29 18.84
C ASN A 177 10.72 -4.81 18.45
N ARG A 178 11.93 -4.45 18.01
CA ARG A 178 12.28 -3.08 17.61
C ARG A 178 11.81 -2.76 16.19
N ILE A 179 11.37 -1.52 15.99
CA ILE A 179 10.99 -0.96 14.68
C ILE A 179 12.22 -0.51 13.90
N ASN A 180 13.25 -0.02 14.59
CA ASN A 180 14.42 0.68 14.10
C ASN A 180 14.06 1.90 13.21
N PRO A 181 13.27 2.87 13.71
CA PRO A 181 12.62 3.89 12.88
C PRO A 181 13.59 4.82 12.14
N LEU A 182 14.77 5.07 12.71
CA LEU A 182 15.77 5.98 12.14
C LEU A 182 16.79 5.28 11.22
N LYS A 183 16.80 3.94 11.15
CA LYS A 183 17.66 3.24 10.19
C LYS A 183 17.16 3.48 8.75
N PRO A 184 18.04 3.54 7.74
CA PRO A 184 17.63 3.51 6.35
C PRO A 184 16.77 2.28 6.05
N ILE A 185 15.71 2.43 5.25
CA ILE A 185 14.87 1.31 4.84
C ILE A 185 15.53 0.51 3.72
N THR A 186 15.36 -0.81 3.75
CA THR A 186 15.87 -1.71 2.71
C THR A 186 14.79 -2.13 1.71
N ARG A 187 15.20 -2.70 0.57
CA ARG A 187 14.29 -3.33 -0.40
C ARG A 187 13.50 -4.49 0.21
N GLY A 188 14.10 -5.23 1.14
CA GLY A 188 13.44 -6.32 1.86
C GLY A 188 12.31 -5.82 2.75
N ASP A 189 12.51 -4.70 3.44
CA ASP A 189 11.50 -4.11 4.33
C ASP A 189 10.27 -3.65 3.56
N ILE A 190 10.47 -2.93 2.44
CA ILE A 190 9.34 -2.48 1.62
C ILE A 190 8.66 -3.65 0.91
N ALA A 191 9.42 -4.68 0.51
CA ALA A 191 8.85 -5.91 -0.04
C ALA A 191 7.94 -6.61 0.99
N TYR A 192 8.35 -6.64 2.26
CA TYR A 192 7.52 -7.15 3.34
C TYR A 192 6.21 -6.36 3.47
N ALA A 193 6.28 -5.03 3.52
CA ALA A 193 5.10 -4.16 3.61
C ALA A 193 4.13 -4.37 2.45
N LEU A 194 4.64 -4.41 1.21
CA LEU A 194 3.87 -4.68 0.01
C LEU A 194 3.25 -6.07 0.01
N ALA A 195 4.00 -7.09 0.43
CA ALA A 195 3.48 -8.44 0.53
C ALA A 195 2.30 -8.53 1.50
N LYS A 196 2.40 -7.85 2.65
CA LYS A 196 1.32 -7.76 3.64
C LYS A 196 0.10 -7.00 3.13
N TYR A 197 0.33 -5.92 2.37
CA TYR A 197 -0.74 -5.22 1.66
C TYR A 197 -1.47 -6.14 0.67
N LEU A 198 -0.73 -6.88 -0.17
CA LEU A 198 -1.32 -7.83 -1.12
C LEU A 198 -2.09 -8.95 -0.41
N GLU A 199 -1.58 -9.45 0.72
CA GLU A 199 -2.30 -10.42 1.56
C GLU A 199 -3.61 -9.84 2.10
N ARG A 200 -3.60 -8.56 2.52
CA ARG A 200 -4.80 -7.87 3.02
C ARG A 200 -5.86 -7.69 1.93
N GLN A 201 -5.47 -7.43 0.68
CA GLN A 201 -6.43 -7.35 -0.43
C GLN A 201 -7.16 -8.67 -0.70
N LEU A 202 -6.50 -9.81 -0.45
CA LEU A 202 -7.10 -11.14 -0.60
C LEU A 202 -7.95 -11.55 0.62
N ARG A 203 -7.71 -10.93 1.78
CA ARG A 203 -8.38 -11.23 3.04
C ARG A 203 -8.72 -9.92 3.75
N PRO A 204 -9.74 -9.18 3.28
CA PRO A 204 -10.15 -7.93 3.91
C PRO A 204 -10.66 -8.25 5.33
N THR A 205 -9.96 -7.76 6.35
CA THR A 205 -10.48 -7.76 7.71
C THR A 205 -11.54 -6.67 7.82
N PRO A 206 -12.61 -6.88 8.59
CA PRO A 206 -13.52 -5.80 8.95
C PRO A 206 -12.71 -4.62 9.53
N PHE A 207 -13.03 -3.40 9.11
CA PHE A 207 -12.43 -2.21 9.71
C PHE A 207 -12.64 -2.28 11.23
N PRO A 208 -11.64 -1.90 12.06
CA PRO A 208 -11.77 -1.92 13.51
C PRO A 208 -12.82 -0.96 14.08
N PHE A 209 -13.52 -0.22 13.22
CA PHE A 209 -14.61 0.66 13.57
C PHE A 209 -15.89 0.18 12.89
N PRO A 210 -17.03 0.16 13.60
CA PRO A 210 -18.34 0.19 12.95
C PRO A 210 -18.35 1.28 11.89
N ASP A 211 -19.04 1.04 10.77
CA ASP A 211 -19.21 2.07 9.77
C ASP A 211 -20.12 3.18 10.34
N ASP A 212 -19.52 4.17 11.00
CA ASP A 212 -20.23 5.34 11.52
C ASP A 212 -20.66 6.29 10.40
N ARG A 213 -20.36 5.97 9.13
CA ARG A 213 -20.93 6.72 8.01
C ARG A 213 -22.43 6.49 8.05
N PRO A 214 -23.24 7.55 8.02
CA PRO A 214 -24.68 7.39 7.92
C PRO A 214 -24.99 6.51 6.71
N PRO A 215 -25.93 5.56 6.80
CA PRO A 215 -26.28 4.70 5.69
C PRO A 215 -26.56 5.59 4.49
N ASN A 216 -25.92 5.26 3.36
CA ASN A 216 -26.11 5.93 2.09
C ASN A 216 -27.62 5.95 1.79
N ARG A 217 -28.29 7.05 2.12
CA ARG A 217 -29.69 7.27 1.75
C ARG A 217 -29.67 7.33 0.24
N GLY A 218 -30.16 6.25 -0.36
CA GLY A 218 -29.88 5.88 -1.74
C GLY A 218 -30.02 7.04 -2.72
N ALA A 219 -29.26 6.93 -3.80
CA ALA A 219 -29.62 7.52 -5.07
C ALA A 219 -31.01 7.00 -5.45
N GLY A 220 -32.05 7.68 -4.95
CA GLY A 220 -33.41 7.55 -5.41
C GLY A 220 -33.39 7.93 -6.88
N ARG A 221 -33.69 6.95 -7.73
CA ARG A 221 -34.10 7.16 -9.11
C ARG A 221 -35.23 8.20 -9.10
N ALA A 222 -34.92 9.44 -9.45
CA ALA A 222 -35.92 10.36 -9.95
C ALA A 222 -36.23 9.91 -11.39
N LYS A 223 -37.30 9.13 -11.54
CA LYS A 223 -38.08 9.12 -12.78
C LYS A 223 -38.82 10.46 -12.82
N LEU A 224 -38.47 11.31 -13.77
CA LEU A 224 -39.39 12.19 -14.50
C LEU A 224 -38.99 12.13 -15.97
#